data_AF-A0A836VVG0-F1
#
_entry.id   AF-A0A836VVG0-F1
#
_cell.length_a   1.000
_cell.length_b   1.000
_cell.length_c   1.000
_cell.angle_alpha   90.00
_cell.angle_beta   90.00
_cell.angle_gamma   90.00
#
_symmetry.space_group_name_H-M   'P 1'
#
loop_
_entity.id
_entity.type
_entity.pdbx_description
1 polymer ?
#
loop_
_entity_poly.entity_id
_entity_poly.type
_entity_poly.pdbx_seq_one_letter_code
_entity_poly.pdbx_strand_id
1 'polypeptide(L)'
;MARLLIFVILIFSFFFTFLCGSRGFFATDQSIIFDGGYRILLGQVPYRDFYLPFGPVSLWLQGLFFKVLGVNYRAYLLHASILNLLFTLILFLFLKTLIKKDGLAVYTGTAIGAIFFYPQFGTPWFEQTTFFFTLISLYLLTR
;
A
#
# COMPACT_ATOMS: atom_id res chain seq x y z
N MET A 1 -4.97 -5.63 26.21
CA MET A 1 -4.92 -6.75 25.23
C MET A 1 -5.33 -6.33 23.82
N ALA A 2 -6.56 -5.83 23.60
CA ALA A 2 -7.05 -5.38 22.29
C ALA A 2 -6.11 -4.41 21.52
N ARG A 3 -5.61 -3.36 22.19
CA ARG A 3 -4.67 -2.39 21.58
C ARG A 3 -3.30 -2.99 21.23
N LEU A 4 -2.85 -3.98 22.01
CA LEU A 4 -1.59 -4.67 21.74
C LEU A 4 -1.71 -5.54 20.48
N LEU A 5 -2.85 -6.21 20.30
CA LEU A 5 -3.08 -7.09 19.16
C LEU A 5 -3.07 -6.33 17.84
N ILE A 6 -3.80 -5.21 17.74
CA ILE A 6 -3.76 -4.37 16.53
C ILE A 6 -2.35 -3.83 16.26
N PHE A 7 -1.61 -3.44 17.30
CA PHE A 7 -0.24 -2.98 17.14
C PHE A 7 0.67 -4.07 16.56
N VAL A 8 0.54 -5.32 17.03
CA VAL A 8 1.25 -6.47 16.46
C VAL A 8 0.86 -6.70 15.01
N ILE A 9 -0.42 -6.61 14.65
CA ILE A 9 -0.89 -6.76 13.27
C ILE A 9 -0.31 -5.66 12.35
N LEU A 10 -0.22 -4.41 12.82
CA LEU A 10 0.35 -3.30 12.04
C LEU A 10 1.87 -3.46 11.83
N ILE A 11 2.60 -3.89 12.85
CA ILE A 11 4.02 -4.24 12.70
C ILE A 11 4.17 -5.37 11.70
N PHE A 12 3.39 -6.44 11.88
CA PHE A 12 3.40 -7.59 10.99
C PHE A 12 3.08 -7.18 9.54
N SER A 13 2.06 -6.37 9.30
CA SER A 13 1.66 -5.97 7.94
C SER A 13 2.77 -5.22 7.21
N PHE A 14 3.50 -4.34 7.89
CA PHE A 14 4.64 -3.62 7.33
C PHE A 14 5.79 -4.57 6.99
N PHE A 15 6.27 -5.34 7.97
CA PHE A 15 7.45 -6.19 7.77
C PHE A 15 7.16 -7.33 6.82
N PHE A 16 5.95 -7.90 6.84
CA PHE A 16 5.56 -8.96 5.93
C PHE A 16 5.56 -8.48 4.47
N THR A 17 5.01 -7.29 4.17
CA THR A 17 5.12 -6.69 2.84
C THR A 17 6.57 -6.47 2.43
N PHE A 18 7.38 -5.89 3.31
CA PHE A 18 8.79 -5.59 3.04
C PHE A 18 9.58 -6.88 2.73
N LEU A 19 9.36 -7.94 3.51
CA LEU A 19 10.00 -9.24 3.30
C LEU A 19 9.55 -9.89 1.99
N CYS A 20 8.26 -9.83 1.64
CA CYS A 20 7.77 -10.34 0.36
C CYS A 20 8.42 -9.62 -0.81
N GLY A 21 8.49 -8.29 -0.78
CA GLY A 21 9.15 -7.51 -1.84
C GLY A 21 10.66 -7.71 -1.89
N SER A 22 11.29 -8.06 -0.77
CA SER A 22 12.73 -8.35 -0.75
C SER A 22 13.12 -9.66 -1.45
N ARG A 23 12.16 -10.51 -1.86
CA ARG A 23 12.43 -11.81 -2.50
C ARG A 23 12.82 -11.71 -3.96
N GLY A 24 12.57 -10.59 -4.62
CA GLY A 24 12.95 -10.40 -6.02
C GLY A 24 12.08 -9.36 -6.71
N PHE A 25 12.45 -9.07 -7.95
CA PHE A 25 11.82 -8.05 -8.76
C PHE A 25 11.40 -8.62 -10.10
N PHE A 26 10.11 -8.58 -10.39
CA PHE A 26 9.56 -8.98 -11.67
C PHE A 26 9.55 -7.79 -12.63
N ALA A 27 10.65 -7.59 -13.33
CA ALA A 27 10.92 -6.37 -14.10
C ALA A 27 9.86 -6.01 -15.15
N THR A 28 9.19 -7.00 -15.74
CA THR A 28 8.18 -6.76 -16.79
C THR A 28 6.94 -6.04 -16.28
N ASP A 29 6.45 -6.35 -15.08
CA ASP A 29 5.31 -5.63 -14.49
C ASP A 29 5.79 -4.59 -13.46
N GLN A 30 6.60 -5.00 -12.51
CA GLN A 30 6.89 -4.20 -11.32
C GLN A 30 7.78 -2.97 -11.62
N SER A 31 8.34 -2.83 -12.82
CA SER A 31 9.15 -1.65 -13.18
C SER A 31 8.35 -0.41 -13.46
N ILE A 32 7.07 -0.53 -13.84
CA ILE A 32 6.29 0.62 -14.34
C ILE A 32 6.16 1.71 -13.27
N ILE A 33 5.86 1.34 -12.02
CA ILE A 33 5.72 2.31 -10.93
C ILE A 33 7.09 2.84 -10.48
N PHE A 34 8.13 2.00 -10.53
CA PHE A 34 9.50 2.43 -10.23
C PHE A 34 9.99 3.47 -11.25
N ASP A 35 9.98 3.13 -12.54
CA ASP A 35 10.44 4.02 -13.62
C ASP A 35 9.61 5.30 -13.65
N GLY A 36 8.29 5.17 -13.60
CA GLY A 36 7.46 6.35 -13.67
C GLY A 36 7.54 7.23 -12.40
N GLY A 37 7.77 6.66 -11.22
CA GLY A 37 8.11 7.44 -10.02
C GLY A 37 9.44 8.19 -10.16
N TYR A 38 10.43 7.58 -10.83
CA TYR A 38 11.69 8.25 -11.16
C TYR A 38 11.48 9.38 -12.19
N ARG A 39 10.62 9.18 -13.19
CA ARG A 39 10.23 10.25 -14.15
C ARG A 39 9.55 11.42 -13.46
N ILE A 40 8.65 11.17 -12.50
CA ILE A 40 8.05 12.22 -11.67
C ILE A 40 9.13 13.00 -10.93
N LEU A 41 10.12 12.31 -10.35
CA LEU A 41 11.24 12.96 -9.64
C LEU A 41 12.06 13.87 -10.57
N LEU A 42 12.21 13.49 -11.85
CA LEU A 42 12.87 14.30 -12.89
C LEU A 42 12.00 15.46 -13.41
N GLY A 43 10.78 15.63 -12.91
CA GLY A 43 9.87 16.72 -13.31
C GLY A 43 9.01 16.41 -14.53
N GLN A 44 8.98 15.16 -15.02
CA GLN A 44 8.07 14.77 -16.09
C GLN A 44 6.62 14.67 -15.57
N VAL A 45 5.68 15.06 -16.42
CA VAL A 45 4.24 15.10 -16.11
C VAL A 45 3.53 13.96 -16.86
N PRO A 46 2.81 13.07 -16.15
CA PRO A 46 2.01 12.00 -16.77
C PRO A 46 1.00 12.55 -17.77
N TYR A 47 0.79 11.83 -18.86
CA TYR A 47 -0.06 12.16 -20.02
C TYR A 47 0.35 13.40 -20.83
N ARG A 48 1.44 14.08 -20.43
CA ARG A 48 2.07 15.14 -21.23
C ARG A 48 3.40 14.68 -21.78
N ASP A 49 4.28 14.19 -20.90
CA ASP A 49 5.65 13.83 -21.23
C ASP A 49 5.82 12.30 -21.42
N PHE A 50 4.88 11.50 -20.87
CA PHE A 50 4.78 10.05 -21.07
C PHE A 50 3.34 9.56 -20.86
N TYR A 51 2.97 8.47 -21.53
CA TYR A 51 1.60 7.92 -21.51
C TYR A 51 1.49 6.66 -20.64
N LEU A 52 0.30 6.46 -20.08
CA LEU A 52 -0.01 5.34 -19.17
C LEU A 52 -1.44 4.86 -19.42
N PRO A 53 -1.73 3.56 -19.24
CA PRO A 53 -3.10 3.03 -19.36
C PRO A 53 -3.94 3.16 -18.06
N PHE A 54 -3.36 3.66 -16.97
CA PHE A 54 -4.00 3.79 -15.64
C PHE A 54 -3.65 5.14 -14.99
N GLY A 55 -4.37 5.52 -13.92
CA GLY A 55 -4.23 6.79 -13.22
C GLY A 55 -2.87 7.00 -12.51
N PRO A 56 -2.37 8.25 -12.41
CA PRO A 56 -0.95 8.51 -12.07
C PRO A 56 -0.63 8.54 -10.57
N VAL A 57 -1.61 8.31 -9.68
CA VAL A 57 -1.45 8.52 -8.23
C VAL A 57 -0.33 7.66 -7.65
N SER A 58 -0.23 6.39 -8.05
CA SER A 58 0.82 5.46 -7.60
C SER A 58 2.22 5.95 -7.97
N LEU A 59 2.36 6.63 -9.11
CA LEU A 59 3.61 7.21 -9.60
C LEU A 59 4.01 8.44 -8.80
N TRP A 60 3.06 9.32 -8.49
CA TRP A 60 3.32 10.49 -7.64
C TRP A 60 3.71 10.08 -6.22
N LEU A 61 3.02 9.09 -5.66
CA LEU A 61 3.41 8.51 -4.37
C LEU A 61 4.83 7.96 -4.45
N GLN A 62 5.14 7.16 -5.47
CA GLN A 62 6.50 6.63 -5.61
C GLN A 62 7.57 7.73 -5.77
N GLY A 63 7.27 8.79 -6.54
CA GLY A 63 8.13 9.96 -6.68
C GLY A 63 8.38 10.68 -5.35
N LEU A 64 7.36 10.77 -4.47
CA LEU A 64 7.52 11.29 -3.12
C LEU A 64 8.46 10.43 -2.28
N PHE A 65 8.32 9.10 -2.32
CA PHE A 65 9.23 8.19 -1.63
C PHE A 65 10.68 8.34 -2.13
N PHE A 66 10.89 8.43 -3.44
CA PHE A 66 12.23 8.67 -3.99
C PHE A 66 12.80 10.05 -3.63
N LYS A 67 11.95 11.08 -3.56
CA LYS A 67 12.40 12.42 -3.14
C LYS A 67 12.95 12.43 -1.72
N VAL A 68 12.36 11.65 -0.81
CA VAL A 68 12.74 11.61 0.61
C VAL A 68 13.85 10.59 0.88
N LEU A 69 13.81 9.42 0.23
CA LEU A 69 14.65 8.26 0.56
C LEU A 69 15.72 7.94 -0.51
N GLY A 70 15.77 8.73 -1.59
CA GLY A 70 16.59 8.47 -2.76
C GLY A 70 16.00 7.40 -3.69
N VAL A 71 16.55 7.31 -4.90
CA VAL A 71 16.14 6.35 -5.92
C VAL A 71 16.84 5.02 -5.66
N ASN A 72 16.15 4.10 -5.00
CA ASN A 72 16.65 2.76 -4.74
C ASN A 72 15.50 1.78 -4.48
N TYR A 73 15.80 0.48 -4.53
CA TYR A 73 14.80 -0.55 -4.33
C TYR A 73 14.20 -0.54 -2.91
N ARG A 74 14.95 -0.15 -1.88
CA ARG A 74 14.42 -0.07 -0.51
C ARG A 74 13.34 1.01 -0.40
N ALA A 75 13.52 2.16 -1.04
CA ALA A 75 12.49 3.20 -1.11
C ALA A 75 11.22 2.70 -1.82
N TYR A 76 11.36 1.85 -2.83
CA TYR A 76 10.24 1.20 -3.52
C TYR A 76 9.48 0.24 -2.61
N LEU A 77 10.19 -0.61 -1.85
CA LEU A 77 9.58 -1.52 -0.88
C LEU A 77 8.92 -0.78 0.29
N LEU A 78 9.51 0.33 0.74
CA LEU A 78 8.97 1.16 1.81
C LEU A 78 7.64 1.81 1.41
N HIS A 79 7.48 2.21 0.14
CA HIS A 79 6.19 2.68 -0.37
C HIS A 79 5.08 1.62 -0.17
N ALA A 80 5.28 0.41 -0.69
CA ALA A 80 4.30 -0.66 -0.52
C ALA A 80 4.05 -1.01 0.95
N SER A 81 5.10 -1.08 1.75
CA SER A 81 5.00 -1.48 3.16
C SER A 81 4.26 -0.45 4.01
N ILE A 82 4.49 0.85 3.77
CA ILE A 82 3.77 1.93 4.45
C ILE A 82 2.31 1.96 3.99
N LEU A 83 2.02 1.81 2.69
CA LEU A 83 0.61 1.75 2.27
C LEU A 83 -0.10 0.49 2.80
N ASN A 84 0.58 -0.65 2.92
CA ASN A 84 -0.01 -1.84 3.55
C ASN A 84 -0.35 -1.60 5.02
N LEU A 85 0.53 -0.92 5.76
CA LEU A 85 0.29 -0.52 7.15
C LEU A 85 -0.91 0.42 7.27
N LEU A 86 -0.98 1.46 6.43
CA LEU A 86 -2.10 2.41 6.43
C LEU A 86 -3.41 1.72 6.03
N PHE A 87 -3.38 0.87 5.01
CA PHE A 87 -4.53 0.05 4.61
C PHE A 87 -5.01 -0.82 5.77
N THR A 88 -4.11 -1.52 6.45
CA THR A 88 -4.44 -2.41 7.57
C THR A 88 -5.10 -1.64 8.71
N LEU A 89 -4.61 -0.44 9.01
CA LEU A 89 -5.23 0.44 10.01
C LEU A 89 -6.64 0.86 9.59
N ILE A 90 -6.82 1.32 8.35
CA ILE A 90 -8.13 1.78 7.85
C ILE A 90 -9.12 0.61 7.78
N LEU A 91 -8.66 -0.57 7.36
CA LEU A 91 -9.45 -1.80 7.33
C LEU A 91 -9.94 -2.16 8.74
N PHE A 92 -9.06 -2.12 9.73
CA PHE A 92 -9.45 -2.35 11.12
C PHE A 92 -10.54 -1.37 11.58
N LEU A 93 -10.37 -0.08 11.28
CA LEU A 93 -11.35 0.94 11.64
C LEU A 93 -12.69 0.74 10.94
N PHE A 94 -12.67 0.35 9.66
CA PHE A 94 -13.86 0.03 8.88
C PHE A 94 -14.56 -1.24 9.39
N LEU A 95 -13.84 -2.32 9.65
CA LEU A 95 -14.45 -3.54 10.21
C LEU A 95 -15.09 -3.29 11.57
N LYS A 96 -14.58 -2.35 12.37
CA LYS A 96 -15.22 -1.92 13.63
C LYS A 96 -16.55 -1.18 13.44
N THR A 97 -16.76 -0.49 12.31
CA THR A 97 -18.06 0.17 12.05
C THR A 97 -19.13 -0.87 11.66
N LEU A 98 -18.72 -1.93 10.96
CA LEU A 98 -19.59 -3.00 10.49
C LEU A 98 -19.87 -4.08 11.55
N ILE A 99 -18.84 -4.52 12.28
CA ILE A 99 -18.88 -5.67 13.18
C ILE A 99 -18.76 -5.20 14.63
N LYS A 100 -19.88 -4.71 15.19
CA LYS A 100 -19.89 -4.00 16.48
C LYS A 100 -19.56 -4.86 17.71
N LYS A 101 -19.79 -6.18 17.66
CA LYS A 101 -19.73 -7.06 18.85
C LYS A 101 -18.69 -8.18 18.77
N ASP A 102 -18.24 -8.55 17.56
CA ASP A 102 -17.29 -9.64 17.39
C ASP A 102 -15.88 -9.11 17.18
N GLY A 103 -15.16 -8.94 18.29
CA GLY A 103 -13.77 -8.48 18.26
C GLY A 103 -12.86 -9.46 17.52
N LEU A 104 -13.09 -10.77 17.66
CA LEU A 104 -12.24 -11.77 17.02
C LEU A 104 -12.35 -11.68 15.50
N ALA A 105 -13.56 -11.60 14.95
CA ALA A 105 -13.80 -11.43 13.52
C ALA A 105 -13.14 -10.15 12.96
N VAL A 106 -13.15 -9.05 13.71
CA VAL A 106 -12.46 -7.81 13.32
C VAL A 106 -10.96 -8.03 13.22
N TYR A 107 -10.33 -8.66 14.23
CA TYR A 107 -8.88 -8.87 14.22
C TYR A 107 -8.45 -9.88 13.15
N THR A 108 -9.19 -10.98 12.99
CA THR A 108 -8.88 -11.99 11.97
C THR A 108 -9.06 -11.43 10.57
N GLY A 109 -10.16 -10.71 10.30
CA GLY A 109 -10.37 -10.01 9.03
C GLY A 109 -9.29 -8.98 8.73
N THR A 110 -8.85 -8.23 9.75
CA THR A 110 -7.73 -7.28 9.63
C THR A 110 -6.42 -7.99 9.28
N ALA A 111 -6.10 -9.09 9.98
CA ALA A 111 -4.87 -9.85 9.74
C ALA A 111 -4.86 -10.50 8.35
N ILE A 112 -6.00 -11.02 7.89
CA ILE A 112 -6.15 -11.54 6.52
C ILE A 112 -5.94 -10.42 5.50
N GLY A 113 -6.58 -9.26 5.69
CA GLY A 113 -6.38 -8.10 4.80
C GLY A 113 -4.92 -7.64 4.73
N ALA A 114 -4.22 -7.64 5.86
CA ALA A 114 -2.79 -7.31 5.92
C ALA A 114 -1.91 -8.25 5.09
N ILE A 115 -2.29 -9.53 4.95
CA ILE A 115 -1.58 -10.56 4.17
C ILE A 115 -1.89 -10.44 2.68
N PHE A 116 -3.16 -10.17 2.32
CA PHE A 116 -3.62 -10.26 0.94
C PHE A 116 -3.48 -8.98 0.13
N PHE A 117 -3.26 -7.82 0.75
CA PHE A 117 -3.28 -6.55 0.04
C PHE A 117 -2.00 -6.27 -0.78
N TYR A 118 -0.94 -5.73 -0.17
CA TYR A 118 0.35 -5.55 -0.86
C TYR A 118 1.30 -6.75 -0.86
N PRO A 119 1.32 -7.67 0.14
CA PRO A 119 2.32 -8.74 0.18
C PRO A 119 2.29 -9.71 -1.00
N GLN A 120 1.22 -9.76 -1.79
CA GLN A 120 1.16 -10.59 -3.00
C GLN A 120 2.26 -10.25 -4.02
N PHE A 121 2.53 -8.95 -4.20
CA PHE A 121 3.60 -8.48 -5.07
C PHE A 121 4.81 -7.97 -4.28
N GLY A 122 4.59 -7.48 -3.06
CA GLY A 122 5.63 -6.86 -2.23
C GLY A 122 6.11 -5.49 -2.72
N THR A 123 5.59 -5.01 -3.86
CA THR A 123 5.92 -3.74 -4.49
C THR A 123 4.68 -2.91 -4.77
N PRO A 124 4.81 -1.58 -4.94
CA PRO A 124 3.73 -0.71 -5.34
C PRO A 124 3.05 -1.13 -6.65
N TRP A 125 1.73 -1.03 -6.70
CA TRP A 125 0.93 -1.28 -7.89
C TRP A 125 -0.34 -0.44 -7.89
N PHE A 126 -0.85 -0.12 -9.08
CA PHE A 126 -1.94 0.84 -9.24
C PHE A 126 -3.29 0.28 -8.75
N GLU A 127 -3.55 -1.02 -8.90
CA GLU A 127 -4.79 -1.66 -8.43
C GLU A 127 -4.90 -1.60 -6.91
N GLN A 128 -3.83 -1.95 -6.20
CA GLN A 128 -3.76 -1.85 -4.74
C GLN A 128 -3.96 -0.40 -4.30
N THR A 129 -3.32 0.55 -5.00
CA THR A 129 -3.52 1.98 -4.70
C THR A 129 -5.00 2.36 -4.85
N THR A 130 -5.68 1.90 -5.90
CA THR A 130 -7.12 2.11 -6.09
C THR A 130 -7.93 1.50 -4.95
N PHE A 131 -7.71 0.22 -4.62
CA PHE A 131 -8.41 -0.46 -3.52
C PHE A 131 -8.21 0.23 -2.16
N PHE A 132 -7.02 0.79 -1.91
CA PHE A 132 -6.76 1.58 -0.71
C PHE A 132 -7.66 2.82 -0.62
N PHE A 133 -7.75 3.61 -1.69
CA PHE A 133 -8.63 4.79 -1.71
C PHE A 133 -10.12 4.40 -1.71
N THR A 134 -10.50 3.28 -2.35
CA THR A 134 -11.86 2.74 -2.26
C THR A 134 -12.22 2.39 -0.81
N LEU A 135 -11.33 1.72 -0.08
CA LEU A 135 -11.56 1.38 1.32
C LEU A 135 -11.69 2.64 2.20
N ILE A 136 -10.87 3.67 1.96
CA ILE A 136 -11.00 4.97 2.63
C ILE A 136 -12.40 5.56 2.36
N SER A 137 -12.83 5.57 1.09
CA SER A 137 -14.15 6.09 0.71
C SER A 137 -15.28 5.35 1.45
N LEU A 138 -15.25 4.02 1.47
CA LEU A 138 -16.22 3.20 2.20
C LEU A 138 -16.20 3.45 3.71
N TYR A 139 -15.01 3.62 4.28
CA TYR A 139 -14.87 3.96 5.70
C TYR A 139 -15.50 5.32 6.03
N LEU A 140 -15.28 6.33 5.19
CA LEU A 140 -15.86 7.65 5.37
C LEU A 140 -17.39 7.66 5.19
N LEU A 141 -17.93 6.84 4.30
CA LEU A 141 -19.38 6.70 4.09
C LEU A 141 -20.11 6.00 5.24
N THR A 142 -19.42 5.14 5.99
CA THR A 142 -20.01 4.35 7.09
C THR A 142 -19.78 4.96 8.48
N ARG A 143 -19.14 6.13 8.52
CA ARG A 143 -18.90 6.90 9.74
C ARG A 143 -20.05 7.84 10.03
#